data_AF-A0A6A4XMZ5-F1
#
_entry.id   AF-A0A6A4XMZ5-F1
#
_cell.length_a   1.000
_cell.length_b   1.000
_cell.length_c   1.000
_cell.angle_alpha   90.00
_cell.angle_beta   90.00
_cell.angle_gamma   90.00
#
_symmetry.space_group_name_H-M   'P 1'
#
loop_
_entity.id
_entity.type
_entity.pdbx_description
1 polymer ?
#
loop_
_entity_poly.entity_id
_entity_poly.type
_entity_poly.pdbx_seq_one_letter_code
_entity_poly.pdbx_strand_id
1 'polypeptide(L)'
;MNATATAVPATTAIAPDTIVHWAQHLTTVQTATLVGLPILSLVLIYVLLRWIWKPTSSSPTYSLPLAQSVPHYGATTQNASPQGDICHEGEAAGDYDDDWTHTFDYVFLLGMVGYLVVMLVLTYFFHADLFTNPEFWLSQLPKVACMMLVSLLGGLICRHFCRVDQKGYIMTNKNSAFKVNYTRKLQHFAAYMVPLVLHTSFKGPLALAWGDFFTMIGFLVLIKPVRESLSFFMLQFNSLDRPEDRPHTLKWIIAGNIAPGLFILMFFKWLFAENGDLVYIIVFITGVGDGLAEPVGIMWGKHKYKTTACFSTRAYTRSWEGSACVFLSGMIFPALQYANFDNFTQVLVSMLVLPPTMAYAEAIAPHTMDT
;
A
#
# COMPACT_ATOMS: atom_id res chain seq x y z
N MET A 1 56.74 0.32 -64.40
CA MET A 1 56.93 0.34 -62.94
C MET A 1 55.55 0.40 -62.30
N ASN A 2 54.94 -0.75 -62.03
CA ASN A 2 53.63 -0.83 -61.37
C ASN A 2 53.83 -1.02 -59.87
N ALA A 3 53.46 -0.01 -59.09
CA ALA A 3 53.42 -0.08 -57.64
C ALA A 3 52.22 -0.93 -57.21
N THR A 4 52.49 -2.09 -56.63
CA THR A 4 51.50 -2.95 -55.97
C THR A 4 51.35 -2.47 -54.53
N ALA A 5 50.21 -1.86 -54.22
CA ALA A 5 49.83 -1.52 -52.86
C ALA A 5 49.47 -2.80 -52.10
N THR A 6 50.25 -3.13 -51.08
CA THR A 6 49.97 -4.21 -50.13
C THR A 6 48.84 -3.78 -49.19
N ALA A 7 47.68 -4.41 -49.33
CA ALA A 7 46.56 -4.24 -48.40
C ALA A 7 46.91 -4.87 -47.04
N VAL A 8 46.88 -4.06 -45.99
CA VAL A 8 46.95 -4.48 -44.59
C VAL A 8 45.66 -5.27 -44.26
N PRO A 9 45.72 -6.45 -43.62
CA PRO A 9 44.51 -7.18 -43.26
C PRO A 9 43.73 -6.36 -42.22
N ALA A 10 42.47 -6.07 -42.52
CA ALA A 10 41.54 -5.49 -41.58
C ALA A 10 41.44 -6.42 -40.36
N THR A 11 41.85 -5.92 -39.19
CA THR A 11 41.48 -6.48 -37.89
C THR A 11 39.97 -6.65 -37.86
N THR A 12 39.52 -7.91 -37.87
CA THR A 12 38.15 -8.31 -37.62
C THR A 12 37.72 -7.74 -36.28
N ALA A 13 36.92 -6.68 -36.31
CA ALA A 13 36.19 -6.21 -35.15
C ALA A 13 35.32 -7.38 -34.67
N ILE A 14 35.64 -7.89 -33.48
CA ILE A 14 34.80 -8.82 -32.74
C ILE A 14 33.48 -8.07 -32.50
N ALA A 15 32.39 -8.57 -33.10
CA ALA A 15 31.06 -8.07 -32.84
C ALA A 15 30.81 -8.11 -31.33
N PRO A 16 30.21 -7.09 -30.70
CA PRO A 16 29.86 -7.17 -29.29
C PRO A 16 28.90 -8.35 -29.15
N ASP A 17 29.32 -9.37 -28.39
CA ASP A 17 28.46 -10.48 -28.00
C ASP A 17 27.14 -9.89 -27.51
N THR A 18 26.05 -10.23 -28.21
CA THR A 18 24.70 -9.97 -27.73
C THR A 18 24.61 -10.58 -26.35
N ILE A 19 24.52 -9.76 -25.30
CA ILE A 19 24.31 -10.21 -23.94
C ILE A 19 23.01 -11.01 -23.95
N VAL A 20 23.12 -12.34 -23.96
CA VAL A 20 21.98 -13.24 -23.98
C VAL A 20 21.35 -13.16 -22.59
N HIS A 21 20.19 -12.51 -22.52
CA HIS A 21 19.45 -12.36 -21.27
C HIS A 21 18.95 -13.73 -20.83
N TRP A 22 19.39 -14.23 -19.67
CA TRP A 22 19.07 -15.58 -19.18
C TRP A 22 17.56 -15.86 -19.14
N ALA A 23 16.76 -14.82 -18.92
CA ALA A 23 15.29 -14.89 -18.91
C ALA A 23 14.70 -15.42 -20.24
N GLN A 24 15.40 -15.24 -21.37
CA GLN A 24 14.97 -15.74 -22.68
C GLN A 24 15.28 -17.24 -22.89
N HIS A 25 16.12 -17.82 -22.04
CA HIS A 25 16.56 -19.21 -22.12
C HIS A 25 16.33 -19.96 -20.81
N LEU A 26 15.09 -19.90 -20.31
CA LEU A 26 14.68 -20.69 -19.15
C LEU A 26 14.75 -22.19 -19.46
N THR A 27 15.46 -22.93 -18.62
CA THR A 27 15.39 -24.39 -18.63
C THR A 27 14.01 -24.87 -18.17
N THR A 28 13.58 -26.06 -18.61
CA THR A 28 12.30 -26.66 -18.17
C THR A 28 12.20 -26.73 -16.64
N VAL A 29 13.31 -26.99 -15.95
CA VAL A 29 13.37 -27.05 -14.49
C VAL A 29 13.13 -25.67 -13.87
N GLN A 30 13.74 -24.62 -14.41
CA GLN A 30 13.54 -23.25 -13.92
C GLN A 30 12.10 -22.79 -14.13
N THR A 31 11.52 -23.02 -15.31
CA THR A 31 10.10 -22.70 -15.59
C THR A 31 9.16 -23.47 -14.65
N ALA A 32 9.41 -24.78 -14.48
CA ALA A 32 8.64 -25.60 -13.54
C ALA A 32 8.77 -25.11 -12.09
N THR A 33 9.92 -24.58 -11.71
CA THR A 33 10.14 -24.01 -10.37
C THR A 33 9.40 -22.68 -10.19
N LEU A 34 9.48 -21.76 -11.16
CA LEU A 34 8.79 -20.46 -11.10
C LEU A 34 7.28 -20.61 -10.96
N VAL A 35 6.68 -21.55 -11.71
CA VAL A 35 5.23 -21.79 -11.68
C VAL A 35 4.85 -22.73 -10.54
N GLY A 36 5.64 -23.76 -10.31
CA GLY A 36 5.34 -24.81 -9.34
C GLY A 36 5.45 -24.35 -7.89
N LEU A 37 6.39 -23.47 -7.56
CA LEU A 37 6.66 -23.07 -6.17
C LEU A 37 5.52 -22.24 -5.56
N PRO A 38 4.90 -21.26 -6.25
CA PRO A 38 3.69 -20.59 -5.76
C PRO A 38 2.50 -21.54 -5.61
N ILE A 39 2.30 -22.46 -6.56
CA ILE A 39 1.20 -23.43 -6.53
C ILE A 39 1.38 -24.41 -5.37
N LEU A 40 2.58 -24.96 -5.21
CA LEU A 40 2.91 -25.86 -4.11
C LEU A 40 2.75 -25.16 -2.76
N SER A 41 3.17 -23.89 -2.65
CA SER A 41 2.98 -23.09 -1.45
C SER A 41 1.50 -22.89 -1.13
N LEU A 42 0.66 -22.60 -2.13
CA LEU A 42 -0.79 -22.49 -1.96
C LEU A 42 -1.41 -23.81 -1.46
N VAL A 43 -1.03 -24.94 -2.07
CA VAL A 43 -1.51 -26.26 -1.65
C VAL A 43 -1.06 -26.58 -0.22
N LEU A 44 0.20 -26.31 0.11
CA LEU A 44 0.75 -26.50 1.45
C LEU A 44 0.01 -25.65 2.49
N ILE A 45 -0.19 -24.36 2.20
CA ILE A 45 -0.96 -23.44 3.06
C ILE A 45 -2.37 -23.98 3.26
N TYR A 46 -3.03 -24.43 2.19
CA TYR A 46 -4.39 -24.98 2.29
C TYR A 46 -4.42 -26.24 3.16
N VAL A 47 -3.50 -27.18 2.96
CA VAL A 47 -3.40 -28.41 3.75
C VAL A 47 -3.10 -28.09 5.22
N LEU A 48 -2.16 -27.18 5.47
CA LEU A 48 -1.79 -26.75 6.82
C LEU A 48 -2.99 -26.12 7.55
N LEU A 49 -3.68 -25.15 6.92
CA LEU A 49 -4.79 -24.43 7.54
C LEU A 49 -6.10 -25.23 7.60
N ARG A 50 -6.25 -26.31 6.82
CA ARG A 50 -7.50 -27.10 6.80
C ARG A 50 -7.41 -28.43 7.52
N TRP A 51 -6.25 -29.09 7.45
CA TRP A 51 -6.10 -30.45 7.94
C TRP A 51 -5.22 -30.57 9.17
N ILE A 52 -4.13 -29.80 9.23
CA ILE A 52 -3.15 -29.88 10.33
C ILE A 52 -3.58 -28.95 11.46
N TRP A 53 -3.72 -27.66 11.17
CA TRP A 53 -4.23 -26.65 12.09
C TRP A 53 -5.72 -26.50 11.88
N LYS A 54 -6.51 -27.37 12.52
CA LYS A 54 -7.96 -27.21 12.50
C LYS A 54 -8.35 -25.99 13.35
N PRO A 55 -9.35 -25.21 12.92
CA PRO A 55 -9.77 -24.05 13.70
C PRO A 55 -10.27 -24.51 15.06
N THR A 56 -9.70 -23.97 16.12
CA THR A 56 -10.22 -24.15 17.46
C THR A 56 -11.54 -23.40 17.51
N SER A 57 -12.66 -24.11 17.69
CA SER A 57 -14.02 -23.57 17.74
C SER A 57 -14.31 -22.67 18.94
N SER A 58 -13.28 -22.13 19.60
CA SER A 58 -13.39 -21.32 20.80
C SER A 58 -12.73 -19.98 20.54
N SER A 59 -13.51 -18.91 20.76
CA SER A 59 -13.04 -17.56 21.07
C SER A 59 -11.67 -17.60 21.78
N PRO A 60 -10.73 -16.71 21.47
CA PRO A 60 -9.35 -16.81 21.95
C PRO A 60 -9.31 -17.03 23.47
N THR A 61 -8.89 -18.22 23.91
CA THR A 61 -8.81 -18.69 25.31
C THR A 61 -7.65 -18.03 26.07
N TYR A 62 -7.41 -16.76 25.82
CA TYR A 62 -6.59 -15.88 26.65
C TYR A 62 -7.28 -14.52 26.72
N SER A 63 -8.31 -14.47 27.57
CA SER A 63 -8.81 -13.23 28.16
C SER A 63 -8.01 -13.00 29.44
N LEU A 64 -7.12 -12.00 29.41
CA LEU A 64 -6.72 -11.32 30.66
C LEU A 64 -7.98 -10.67 31.25
N PRO A 65 -8.09 -10.50 32.58
CA PRO A 65 -9.32 -10.06 33.23
C PRO A 65 -9.70 -8.67 32.72
N LEU A 66 -10.84 -8.54 32.02
CA LEU A 66 -11.40 -7.25 31.65
C LEU A 66 -11.88 -6.54 32.92
N ALA A 67 -11.32 -5.36 33.20
CA ALA A 67 -11.88 -4.43 34.16
C ALA A 67 -13.20 -3.87 33.60
N GLN A 68 -14.29 -4.10 34.33
CA GLN A 68 -15.60 -3.52 34.08
C GLN A 68 -15.60 -2.06 34.55
N SER A 69 -15.61 -1.11 33.63
CA SER A 69 -16.31 0.19 33.67
C SER A 69 -15.68 1.15 32.66
N VAL A 70 -16.52 1.75 31.82
CA VAL A 70 -16.13 2.69 30.76
C VAL A 70 -16.09 4.10 31.35
N PRO A 71 -14.94 4.81 31.36
CA PRO A 71 -14.92 6.25 31.62
C PRO A 71 -14.98 7.04 30.31
N HIS A 72 -15.79 8.10 30.29
CA HIS A 72 -15.85 9.10 29.22
C HIS A 72 -14.54 9.91 29.12
N TYR A 73 -13.97 10.05 27.92
CA TYR A 73 -12.80 10.90 27.68
C TYR A 73 -13.22 12.36 27.43
N GLY A 74 -12.75 13.29 28.27
CA GLY A 74 -13.03 14.73 28.17
C GLY A 74 -13.11 15.51 29.50
N ALA A 75 -13.14 14.83 30.66
CA ALA A 75 -13.10 15.53 31.95
C ALA A 75 -11.66 15.84 32.37
N THR A 76 -11.29 17.12 32.31
CA THR A 76 -10.08 17.66 32.95
C THR A 76 -10.23 17.55 34.47
N THR A 77 -9.84 16.42 35.05
CA THR A 77 -9.45 16.36 36.45
C THR A 77 -8.17 15.56 36.58
N GLN A 78 -7.20 16.18 37.24
CA GLN A 78 -5.95 15.58 37.65
C GLN A 78 -6.24 14.27 38.36
N ASN A 79 -5.89 13.15 37.73
CA ASN A 79 -5.36 11.93 38.36
C ASN A 79 -4.96 10.98 37.24
N ALA A 80 -3.65 10.80 37.09
CA ALA A 80 -3.08 9.82 36.18
C ALA A 80 -3.52 8.40 36.61
N SER A 81 -4.22 7.70 35.74
CA SER A 81 -4.39 6.24 35.79
C SER A 81 -3.71 5.61 34.56
N PRO A 82 -2.94 4.53 34.74
CA PRO A 82 -2.18 3.89 33.67
C PRO A 82 -3.04 2.86 32.92
N GLN A 83 -2.68 2.63 31.64
CA GLN A 83 -3.09 1.50 30.77
C GLN A 83 -4.37 1.64 29.92
N GLY A 84 -4.17 2.10 28.67
CA GLY A 84 -4.43 1.32 27.45
C GLY A 84 -5.86 0.83 27.17
N ASP A 85 -6.74 1.74 26.76
CA ASP A 85 -8.10 1.41 26.30
C ASP A 85 -8.10 0.79 24.88
N ILE A 86 -8.82 -0.33 24.69
CA ILE A 86 -8.80 -1.12 23.45
C ILE A 86 -10.05 -0.81 22.63
N CYS A 87 -9.95 0.09 21.64
CA CYS A 87 -11.02 0.26 20.65
C CYS A 87 -11.03 -0.93 19.67
N HIS A 88 -12.21 -1.55 19.50
CA HIS A 88 -12.40 -2.72 18.64
C HIS A 88 -12.76 -2.32 17.19
N GLU A 89 -12.57 -3.23 16.22
CA GLU A 89 -12.94 -3.00 14.81
C GLU A 89 -14.41 -2.56 14.66
N GLY A 90 -14.65 -1.44 13.99
CA GLY A 90 -16.01 -0.90 13.77
C GLY A 90 -16.60 -0.10 14.93
N GLU A 91 -15.86 0.11 16.02
CA GLU A 91 -16.19 1.01 17.12
C GLU A 91 -15.57 2.39 16.85
N ALA A 92 -16.35 3.46 17.00
CA ALA A 92 -15.85 4.81 16.76
C ALA A 92 -14.90 5.23 17.89
N ALA A 93 -13.66 5.60 17.55
CA ALA A 93 -12.66 6.04 18.53
C ALA A 93 -12.84 7.52 18.96
N GLY A 94 -13.60 8.30 18.19
CA GLY A 94 -13.89 9.71 18.46
C GLY A 94 -14.70 10.37 17.34
N ASP A 95 -15.03 11.66 17.51
CA ASP A 95 -15.83 12.45 16.58
C ASP A 95 -15.03 13.63 15.97
N TYR A 96 -15.47 14.12 14.80
CA TYR A 96 -14.81 15.19 14.03
C TYR A 96 -15.20 16.60 14.49
N ASP A 97 -15.18 16.88 15.79
CA ASP A 97 -15.70 18.16 16.31
C ASP A 97 -14.67 19.29 16.34
N ASP A 98 -13.38 18.98 16.39
CA ASP A 98 -12.31 19.99 16.43
C ASP A 98 -12.23 20.83 15.15
N ASP A 99 -11.84 22.10 15.28
CA ASP A 99 -11.63 22.98 14.13
C ASP A 99 -10.45 22.49 13.27
N TRP A 100 -10.62 22.52 11.95
CA TRP A 100 -9.67 21.93 10.99
C TRP A 100 -8.30 22.60 11.01
N THR A 101 -8.23 23.86 11.46
CA THR A 101 -6.99 24.63 11.61
C THR A 101 -6.06 24.06 12.67
N HIS A 102 -6.60 23.32 13.64
CA HIS A 102 -5.86 22.66 14.71
C HIS A 102 -5.64 21.16 14.46
N THR A 103 -6.14 20.63 13.34
CA THR A 103 -5.97 19.21 13.00
C THR A 103 -4.88 18.99 11.95
N PHE A 104 -4.63 17.72 11.64
CA PHE A 104 -3.68 17.33 10.60
C PHE A 104 -4.03 17.89 9.22
N ASP A 105 -5.31 18.21 8.97
CA ASP A 105 -5.78 18.70 7.67
C ASP A 105 -5.10 20.03 7.28
N TYR A 106 -4.91 20.94 8.24
CA TYR A 106 -4.16 22.18 8.02
C TYR A 106 -2.67 21.95 7.80
N VAL A 107 -2.05 21.07 8.60
CA VAL A 107 -0.64 20.69 8.43
C VAL A 107 -0.40 20.05 7.07
N PHE A 108 -1.33 19.21 6.61
CA PHE A 108 -1.27 18.57 5.30
C PHE A 108 -1.39 19.58 4.16
N LEU A 109 -2.29 20.56 4.26
CA LEU A 109 -2.38 21.66 3.30
C LEU A 109 -1.06 22.43 3.19
N LEU A 110 -0.46 22.82 4.31
CA LEU A 110 0.84 23.50 4.33
C LEU A 110 1.95 22.61 3.74
N GLY A 111 1.96 21.33 4.08
CA GLY A 111 2.89 20.35 3.53
C GLY A 111 2.78 20.22 2.00
N MET A 112 1.55 20.21 1.46
CA MET A 112 1.30 20.17 0.02
C MET A 112 1.78 21.44 -0.69
N VAL A 113 1.59 22.61 -0.09
CA VAL A 113 2.12 23.87 -0.62
C VAL A 113 3.65 23.85 -0.64
N GLY A 114 4.28 23.41 0.46
CA GLY A 114 5.74 23.25 0.52
C GLY A 114 6.26 22.25 -0.53
N TYR A 115 5.59 21.10 -0.68
CA TYR A 115 5.97 20.09 -1.66
C TYR A 115 5.84 20.63 -3.09
N LEU A 116 4.77 21.38 -3.39
CA LEU A 116 4.60 22.04 -4.69
C LEU A 116 5.75 23.00 -4.97
N VAL A 117 6.12 23.86 -4.02
CA VAL A 117 7.23 24.81 -4.19
C VAL A 117 8.54 24.08 -4.48
N VAL A 118 8.86 23.03 -3.72
CA VAL A 118 10.05 22.20 -3.95
C VAL A 118 10.01 21.58 -5.34
N MET A 119 8.87 21.01 -5.75
CA MET A 119 8.72 20.38 -7.06
C MET A 119 8.88 21.39 -8.20
N LEU A 120 8.33 22.60 -8.07
CA LEU A 120 8.48 23.67 -9.05
C LEU A 120 9.95 24.09 -9.19
N VAL A 121 10.64 24.29 -8.07
CA VAL A 121 12.06 24.67 -8.04
C VAL A 121 12.93 23.58 -8.67
N LEU A 122 12.76 22.32 -8.25
CA LEU A 122 13.53 21.20 -8.81
C LEU A 122 13.24 20.99 -10.29
N THR A 123 11.98 21.13 -10.72
CA THR A 123 11.62 21.01 -12.14
C THR A 123 12.25 22.12 -12.96
N TYR A 124 12.27 23.35 -12.45
CA TYR A 124 12.91 24.47 -13.14
C TYR A 124 14.41 24.26 -13.36
N PHE A 125 15.12 23.75 -12.35
CA PHE A 125 16.57 23.57 -12.44
C PHE A 125 17.00 22.31 -13.19
N PHE A 126 16.28 21.19 -13.04
CA PHE A 126 16.72 19.90 -13.57
C PHE A 126 16.01 19.50 -14.87
N HIS A 127 14.74 19.86 -15.06
CA HIS A 127 13.93 19.40 -16.20
C HIS A 127 12.85 20.43 -16.57
N ALA A 128 13.25 21.61 -17.02
CA ALA A 128 12.32 22.68 -17.38
C ALA A 128 11.34 22.27 -18.50
N ASP A 129 11.74 21.32 -19.35
CA ASP A 129 10.94 20.79 -20.45
C ASP A 129 9.62 20.14 -19.99
N LEU A 130 9.55 19.63 -18.76
CA LEU A 130 8.34 19.04 -18.17
C LEU A 130 7.20 20.08 -18.05
N PHE A 131 7.52 21.36 -17.85
CA PHE A 131 6.50 22.41 -17.78
C PHE A 131 5.79 22.61 -19.11
N THR A 132 6.53 22.50 -20.21
CA THR A 132 6.00 22.76 -21.55
C THR A 132 5.38 21.54 -22.21
N ASN A 133 5.58 20.34 -21.67
CA ASN A 133 5.10 19.10 -22.28
C ASN A 133 3.64 18.80 -21.85
N PRO A 134 2.64 18.98 -22.73
CA PRO A 134 1.24 18.72 -22.38
C PRO A 134 0.95 17.23 -22.14
N GLU A 135 1.66 16.33 -22.80
CA GLU A 135 1.47 14.89 -22.65
C GLU A 135 1.81 14.42 -21.23
N PHE A 136 2.84 15.03 -20.62
CA PHE A 136 3.20 14.74 -19.24
C PHE A 136 2.04 15.03 -18.28
N TRP A 137 1.45 16.22 -18.36
CA TRP A 137 0.34 16.64 -17.50
C TRP A 137 -0.94 15.85 -17.79
N LEU A 138 -1.24 15.61 -19.07
CA LEU A 138 -2.38 14.78 -19.47
C LEU A 138 -2.23 13.34 -18.97
N SER A 139 -1.01 12.81 -18.89
CA SER A 139 -0.78 11.45 -18.38
C SER A 139 -1.04 11.29 -16.88
N GLN A 140 -1.11 12.38 -16.10
CA GLN A 140 -1.44 12.33 -14.68
C GLN A 140 -2.95 12.32 -14.42
N LEU A 141 -3.76 12.91 -15.31
CA LEU A 141 -5.21 13.00 -15.13
C LEU A 141 -5.92 11.64 -15.03
N PRO A 142 -5.61 10.64 -15.88
CA PRO A 142 -6.21 9.31 -15.76
C PRO A 142 -5.93 8.64 -14.40
N LYS A 143 -4.76 8.90 -13.80
CA LYS A 143 -4.42 8.35 -12.47
C LYS A 143 -5.32 8.91 -11.40
N VAL A 144 -5.45 10.24 -11.34
CA VAL A 144 -6.33 10.92 -10.39
C VAL A 144 -7.79 10.52 -10.62
N ALA A 145 -8.24 10.51 -11.88
CA ALA A 145 -9.61 10.13 -12.23
C ALA A 145 -9.94 8.70 -11.80
N CYS A 146 -9.03 7.75 -12.03
CA CYS A 146 -9.22 6.36 -11.63
C CYS A 146 -9.29 6.23 -10.10
N MET A 147 -8.39 6.88 -9.36
CA MET A 147 -8.44 6.87 -7.90
C MET A 147 -9.72 7.49 -7.33
N MET A 148 -10.16 8.62 -7.88
CA MET A 148 -11.40 9.27 -7.46
C MET A 148 -12.63 8.42 -7.77
N LEU A 149 -12.64 7.74 -8.92
CA LEU A 149 -13.70 6.80 -9.29
C LEU A 149 -13.77 5.63 -8.30
N VAL A 150 -12.63 5.05 -7.93
CA VAL A 150 -12.55 3.96 -6.95
C VAL A 150 -13.09 4.42 -5.59
N SER A 151 -12.67 5.60 -5.11
CA SER A 151 -13.18 6.16 -3.85
C SER A 151 -14.68 6.44 -3.91
N LEU A 152 -15.18 6.92 -5.06
CA LEU A 152 -16.59 7.19 -5.25
C LEU A 152 -17.43 5.92 -5.19
N LEU A 153 -17.00 4.86 -5.90
CA LEU A 153 -17.66 3.56 -5.87
C LEU A 153 -17.64 2.96 -4.46
N GLY A 154 -16.49 3.01 -3.78
CA GLY A 154 -16.38 2.59 -2.38
C GLY A 154 -17.34 3.38 -1.47
N GLY A 155 -17.46 4.68 -1.69
CA GLY A 155 -18.36 5.56 -0.94
C GLY A 155 -19.83 5.24 -1.16
N LEU A 156 -20.22 4.97 -2.41
CA LEU A 156 -21.58 4.56 -2.77
C LEU A 156 -21.96 3.23 -2.10
N ILE A 157 -21.04 2.26 -2.11
CA ILE A 157 -21.23 0.98 -1.41
C ILE A 157 -21.42 1.24 0.08
N CYS A 158 -20.58 2.08 0.71
CA CYS A 158 -20.72 2.37 2.13
C CYS A 158 -22.06 3.04 2.47
N ARG A 159 -22.51 4.02 1.66
CA ARG A 159 -23.82 4.66 1.87
C ARG A 159 -25.01 3.73 1.65
N HIS A 160 -24.84 2.70 0.81
CA HIS A 160 -25.89 1.70 0.61
C HIS A 160 -26.08 0.83 1.85
N PHE A 161 -24.99 0.50 2.56
CA PHE A 161 -25.02 -0.41 3.70
C PHE A 161 -25.04 0.27 5.07
N CYS A 162 -24.60 1.53 5.18
CA CYS A 162 -24.46 2.23 6.45
C CYS A 162 -25.28 3.52 6.50
N ARG A 163 -25.82 3.82 7.68
CA ARG A 163 -26.51 5.10 7.93
C ARG A 163 -25.50 6.23 8.04
N VAL A 164 -25.98 7.44 7.80
CA VAL A 164 -25.15 8.65 7.74
C VAL A 164 -25.69 9.67 8.73
N ASP A 165 -24.80 10.36 9.44
CA ASP A 165 -25.15 11.46 10.34
C ASP A 165 -25.52 12.75 9.56
N GLN A 166 -26.04 13.76 10.25
CA GLN A 166 -26.41 15.07 9.70
C GLN A 166 -25.26 15.75 8.93
N LYS A 167 -24.02 15.58 9.40
CA LYS A 167 -22.82 16.10 8.73
C LYS A 167 -22.36 15.27 7.52
N GLY A 168 -22.94 14.09 7.28
CA GLY A 168 -22.60 13.24 6.13
C GLY A 168 -21.60 12.10 6.42
N TYR A 169 -21.16 11.93 7.67
CA TYR A 169 -20.28 10.84 8.11
C TYR A 169 -21.04 9.53 8.36
N ILE A 170 -20.40 8.39 8.09
CA ILE A 170 -21.00 7.08 8.33
C ILE A 170 -21.14 6.78 9.83
N MET A 171 -22.27 6.22 10.23
CA MET A 171 -22.47 5.64 11.55
C MET A 171 -22.44 4.12 11.42
N THR A 172 -21.43 3.49 12.00
CA THR A 172 -21.27 2.04 12.07
C THR A 172 -21.16 1.60 13.51
N ASN A 173 -21.74 0.44 13.81
CA ASN A 173 -21.57 -0.25 15.08
C ASN A 173 -20.79 -1.54 14.86
N LYS A 174 -20.22 -2.10 15.93
CA LYS A 174 -19.52 -3.40 15.95
C LYS A 174 -20.31 -4.55 15.30
N ASN A 175 -21.64 -4.47 15.32
CA ASN A 175 -22.56 -5.47 14.76
C ASN A 175 -23.01 -5.17 13.32
N SER A 176 -22.46 -4.15 12.65
CA SER A 176 -22.77 -3.85 11.26
C SER A 176 -22.33 -5.01 10.36
N ALA A 177 -23.23 -5.46 9.48
CA ALA A 177 -22.92 -6.50 8.50
C ALA A 177 -21.84 -6.07 7.51
N PHE A 178 -21.72 -4.76 7.27
CA PHE A 178 -20.70 -4.17 6.41
C PHE A 178 -19.67 -3.41 7.25
N LYS A 179 -18.38 -3.72 7.03
CA LYS A 179 -17.25 -3.03 7.65
C LYS A 179 -16.59 -2.09 6.63
N VAL A 180 -16.45 -0.82 6.97
CA VAL A 180 -15.81 0.22 6.13
C VAL A 180 -14.33 -0.12 5.82
N ASN A 181 -13.75 -1.00 6.62
CA ASN A 181 -12.44 -1.61 6.41
C ASN A 181 -12.22 -2.14 4.99
N TYR A 182 -13.24 -2.76 4.38
CA TYR A 182 -13.16 -3.31 3.02
C TYR A 182 -12.94 -2.23 1.96
N THR A 183 -13.72 -1.15 2.00
CA THR A 183 -13.63 -0.07 1.01
C THR A 183 -12.37 0.74 1.16
N ARG A 184 -11.87 0.90 2.39
CA ARG A 184 -10.57 1.51 2.61
C ARG A 184 -9.43 0.69 2.00
N LYS A 185 -9.41 -0.62 2.20
CA LYS A 185 -8.36 -1.47 1.61
C LYS A 185 -8.45 -1.54 0.09
N LEU A 186 -9.65 -1.44 -0.46
CA LEU A 186 -9.85 -1.29 -1.90
C LEU A 186 -9.26 0.04 -2.44
N GLN A 187 -9.37 1.14 -1.69
CA GLN A 187 -8.65 2.38 -2.03
C GLN A 187 -7.14 2.23 -1.95
N HIS A 188 -6.64 1.61 -0.88
CA HIS A 188 -5.20 1.36 -0.71
C HIS A 188 -4.65 0.53 -1.88
N PHE A 189 -5.34 -0.56 -2.24
CA PHE A 189 -5.04 -1.36 -3.42
C PHE A 189 -5.00 -0.51 -4.71
N ALA A 190 -6.01 0.34 -4.93
CA ALA A 190 -6.04 1.21 -6.11
C ALA A 190 -4.92 2.26 -6.11
N ALA A 191 -4.56 2.83 -4.97
CA ALA A 191 -3.47 3.82 -4.86
C ALA A 191 -2.13 3.24 -5.34
N TYR A 192 -1.88 1.95 -5.11
CA TYR A 192 -0.68 1.28 -5.59
C TYR A 192 -0.82 0.70 -7.00
N MET A 193 -1.98 0.15 -7.37
CA MET A 193 -2.17 -0.49 -8.68
C MET A 193 -2.31 0.51 -9.83
N VAL A 194 -2.97 1.65 -9.62
CA VAL A 194 -3.27 2.62 -10.67
C VAL A 194 -1.98 3.21 -11.30
N PRO A 195 -0.97 3.65 -10.52
CA PRO A 195 0.30 4.10 -11.08
C PRO A 195 1.06 3.02 -11.86
N LEU A 196 0.81 1.74 -11.58
CA LEU A 196 1.52 0.61 -12.18
C LEU A 196 0.87 0.15 -13.49
N VAL A 197 -0.45 0.15 -13.57
CA VAL A 197 -1.19 -0.18 -14.81
C VAL A 197 -1.12 0.98 -15.81
N LEU A 198 -1.13 2.22 -15.32
CA LEU A 198 -1.03 3.40 -16.16
C LEU A 198 0.45 3.78 -16.39
N HIS A 199 1.11 3.02 -17.26
CA HIS A 199 2.48 3.31 -17.67
C HIS A 199 2.57 4.69 -18.34
N THR A 200 3.43 5.54 -17.80
CA THR A 200 3.80 6.81 -18.43
C THR A 200 5.12 6.65 -19.17
N SER A 201 5.23 7.23 -20.35
CA SER A 201 6.49 7.26 -21.13
C SER A 201 7.62 8.02 -20.41
N PHE A 202 7.28 8.83 -19.41
CA PHE A 202 8.22 9.62 -18.62
C PHE A 202 8.82 8.79 -17.49
N LYS A 203 10.16 8.64 -17.52
CA LYS A 203 10.95 7.95 -16.50
C LYS A 203 11.83 8.96 -15.77
N GLY A 204 11.98 8.77 -14.46
CA GLY A 204 12.87 9.56 -13.62
C GLY A 204 12.31 9.81 -12.21
N PRO A 205 13.16 10.13 -11.23
CA PRO A 205 12.71 10.43 -9.86
C PRO A 205 11.76 11.63 -9.80
N LEU A 206 12.00 12.67 -10.61
CA LEU A 206 11.17 13.86 -10.62
C LEU A 206 9.78 13.63 -11.25
N ALA A 207 9.70 12.85 -12.34
CA ALA A 207 8.43 12.46 -12.94
C ALA A 207 7.59 11.61 -11.99
N LEU A 208 8.25 10.73 -11.22
CA LEU A 208 7.62 9.94 -10.16
C LEU A 208 7.12 10.84 -9.03
N ALA A 209 7.93 11.77 -8.54
CA ALA A 209 7.55 12.71 -7.48
C ALA A 209 6.35 13.59 -7.88
N TRP A 210 6.25 14.01 -9.14
CA TRP A 210 5.05 14.67 -9.65
C TRP A 210 3.83 13.74 -9.64
N GLY A 211 3.98 12.47 -10.04
CA GLY A 211 2.92 11.47 -9.92
C GLY A 211 2.43 11.30 -8.48
N ASP A 212 3.36 11.26 -7.52
CA ASP A 212 3.08 11.19 -6.09
C ASP A 212 2.34 12.42 -5.59
N PHE A 213 2.75 13.60 -6.05
CA PHE A 213 2.05 14.86 -5.75
C PHE A 213 0.60 14.83 -6.25
N PHE A 214 0.35 14.38 -7.48
CA PHE A 214 -1.01 14.22 -8.00
C PHE A 214 -1.84 13.21 -7.22
N THR A 215 -1.22 12.12 -6.77
CA THR A 215 -1.87 11.15 -5.88
C THR A 215 -2.30 11.82 -4.57
N MET A 216 -1.44 12.66 -3.99
CA MET A 216 -1.74 13.44 -2.78
C MET A 216 -2.80 14.52 -2.98
N ILE A 217 -2.95 15.10 -4.18
CA ILE A 217 -4.07 16.01 -4.49
C ILE A 217 -5.41 15.30 -4.28
N GLY A 218 -5.51 14.01 -4.63
CA GLY A 218 -6.71 13.20 -4.41
C GLY A 218 -7.12 13.10 -2.94
N PHE A 219 -6.16 13.17 -2.01
CA PHE A 219 -6.44 13.25 -0.57
C PHE A 219 -6.61 14.69 -0.07
N LEU A 220 -5.98 15.67 -0.73
CA LEU A 220 -6.12 17.09 -0.38
C LEU A 220 -7.55 17.59 -0.54
N VAL A 221 -8.28 17.10 -1.54
CA VAL A 221 -9.71 17.42 -1.71
C VAL A 221 -10.61 16.80 -0.63
N LEU A 222 -10.08 15.91 0.22
CA LEU A 222 -10.81 15.24 1.30
C LEU A 222 -10.61 15.91 2.68
N ILE A 223 -9.86 17.02 2.75
CA ILE A 223 -9.73 17.80 3.99
C ILE A 223 -11.10 18.29 4.47
N LYS A 224 -11.28 18.39 5.79
CA LYS A 224 -12.54 18.76 6.46
C LYS A 224 -13.33 19.89 5.77
N PRO A 225 -12.76 21.08 5.49
CA PRO A 225 -13.53 22.16 4.89
C PRO A 225 -14.05 21.82 3.47
N VAL A 226 -13.28 21.11 2.66
CA VAL A 226 -13.67 20.75 1.29
C VAL A 226 -14.69 19.60 1.33
N ARG A 227 -14.45 18.55 2.11
CA ARG A 227 -15.36 17.40 2.18
C ARG A 227 -16.72 17.74 2.77
N GLU A 228 -16.79 18.62 3.78
CA GLU A 228 -18.08 19.01 4.39
C GLU A 228 -18.87 19.98 3.50
N SER A 229 -18.18 20.75 2.65
CA SER A 229 -18.85 21.66 1.70
C SER A 229 -19.47 20.95 0.49
N LEU A 230 -18.88 19.83 0.04
CA LEU A 230 -19.26 19.15 -1.19
C LEU A 230 -19.57 17.68 -0.92
N SER A 231 -20.83 17.31 -1.13
CA SER A 231 -21.35 15.95 -0.90
C SER A 231 -20.61 14.86 -1.68
N PHE A 232 -20.02 15.22 -2.82
CA PHE A 232 -19.17 14.35 -3.65
C PHE A 232 -17.88 13.93 -2.92
N PHE A 233 -17.18 14.86 -2.28
CA PHE A 233 -15.96 14.56 -1.52
C PHE A 233 -16.26 13.90 -0.18
N MET A 234 -17.37 14.27 0.49
CA MET A 234 -17.85 13.52 1.66
C MET A 234 -18.13 12.05 1.32
N LEU A 235 -18.73 11.78 0.17
CA LEU A 235 -19.00 10.43 -0.28
C LEU A 235 -17.71 9.62 -0.47
N GLN A 236 -16.68 10.23 -1.06
CA GLN A 236 -15.37 9.58 -1.19
C GLN A 236 -14.71 9.35 0.16
N PHE A 237 -14.75 10.34 1.06
CA PHE A 237 -14.17 10.24 2.39
C PHE A 237 -14.77 9.09 3.21
N ASN A 238 -16.08 8.90 3.09
CA ASN A 238 -16.82 7.80 3.70
C ASN A 238 -16.30 6.41 3.30
N SER A 239 -15.66 6.26 2.13
CA SER A 239 -15.03 4.98 1.75
C SER A 239 -13.76 4.67 2.56
N LEU A 240 -13.14 5.70 3.13
CA LEU A 240 -11.84 5.67 3.80
C LEU A 240 -11.94 5.76 5.33
N ASP A 241 -13.04 6.34 5.80
CA ASP A 241 -13.26 6.70 7.20
C ASP A 241 -13.57 5.49 8.08
N ARG A 242 -12.52 4.85 8.57
CA ARG A 242 -12.63 3.79 9.58
C ARG A 242 -13.07 4.39 10.91
N PRO A 243 -14.09 3.83 11.57
CA PRO A 243 -14.56 4.30 12.88
C PRO A 243 -13.44 4.34 13.92
N GLU A 244 -12.60 3.31 13.94
CA GLU A 244 -11.50 3.18 14.90
C GLU A 244 -10.35 4.18 14.67
N ASP A 245 -10.30 4.84 13.51
CA ASP A 245 -9.26 5.81 13.15
C ASP A 245 -9.69 7.26 13.38
N ARG A 246 -10.95 7.50 13.74
CA ARG A 246 -11.48 8.84 14.00
C ARG A 246 -10.86 9.49 15.24
N PRO A 247 -10.62 10.82 15.23
CA PRO A 247 -10.79 11.79 14.13
C PRO A 247 -9.54 11.93 13.23
N HIS A 248 -8.60 10.99 13.30
CA HIS A 248 -7.29 11.08 12.68
C HIS A 248 -7.16 10.25 11.39
N THR A 249 -8.26 9.90 10.72
CA THR A 249 -8.26 9.05 9.53
C THR A 249 -7.29 9.52 8.44
N LEU A 250 -7.30 10.81 8.06
CA LEU A 250 -6.37 11.34 7.05
C LEU A 250 -4.91 11.29 7.51
N LYS A 251 -4.64 11.56 8.79
CA LYS A 251 -3.29 11.47 9.36
C LYS A 251 -2.76 10.05 9.23
N TRP A 252 -3.56 9.05 9.59
CA TRP A 252 -3.18 7.65 9.51
C TRP A 252 -2.98 7.18 8.06
N ILE A 253 -3.84 7.59 7.14
CA ILE A 253 -3.71 7.23 5.72
C ILE A 253 -2.47 7.90 5.09
N ILE A 254 -2.32 9.21 5.28
CA ILE A 254 -1.28 9.96 4.56
C ILE A 254 0.06 9.82 5.26
N ALA A 255 0.15 10.19 6.54
CA ALA A 255 1.42 10.19 7.26
C ALA A 255 1.84 8.79 7.72
N GLY A 256 0.87 7.91 8.02
CA GLY A 256 1.15 6.54 8.45
C GLY A 256 1.46 5.59 7.29
N ASN A 257 0.88 5.80 6.11
CA ASN A 257 0.90 4.79 5.04
C ASN A 257 1.49 5.34 3.73
N ILE A 258 0.85 6.33 3.12
CA ILE A 258 1.19 6.70 1.74
C ILE A 258 2.49 7.50 1.67
N ALA A 259 2.69 8.52 2.51
CA ALA A 259 3.89 9.34 2.44
C ALA A 259 5.19 8.56 2.74
N PRO A 260 5.25 7.69 3.77
CA PRO A 260 6.40 6.81 3.98
C PRO A 260 6.64 5.87 2.78
N GLY A 261 5.59 5.23 2.27
CA GLY A 261 5.68 4.32 1.13
C GLY A 261 6.23 4.99 -0.14
N LEU A 262 5.70 6.17 -0.48
CA LEU A 262 6.16 6.94 -1.64
C LEU A 262 7.61 7.43 -1.46
N PHE A 263 7.97 7.89 -0.26
CA PHE A 263 9.34 8.31 0.04
C PHE A 263 10.34 7.15 -0.07
N ILE A 264 10.00 6.00 0.51
CA ILE A 264 10.83 4.78 0.46
C ILE A 264 10.99 4.32 -0.98
N LEU A 265 9.90 4.30 -1.77
CA LEU A 265 9.96 3.95 -3.19
C LEU A 265 10.87 4.90 -3.97
N MET A 266 10.72 6.21 -3.77
CA MET A 266 11.56 7.21 -4.45
C MET A 266 13.04 7.06 -4.04
N PHE A 267 13.31 6.84 -2.76
CA PHE A 267 14.67 6.62 -2.24
C PHE A 267 15.32 5.39 -2.85
N PHE A 268 14.63 4.24 -2.88
CA PHE A 268 15.20 3.02 -3.42
C PHE A 268 15.31 3.04 -4.95
N LYS A 269 14.37 3.68 -5.65
CA LYS A 269 14.48 3.89 -7.10
C LYS A 269 15.67 4.78 -7.46
N TRP A 270 15.97 5.76 -6.61
CA TRP A 270 17.17 6.59 -6.76
C TRP A 270 18.46 5.84 -6.40
N LEU A 271 18.47 5.10 -5.28
CA LEU A 271 19.64 4.35 -4.80
C LEU A 271 20.03 3.20 -5.73
N PHE A 272 19.03 2.49 -6.27
CA PHE A 272 19.21 1.33 -7.15
C PHE A 272 18.78 1.66 -8.58
N ALA A 273 19.27 2.76 -9.17
CA ALA A 273 18.82 3.25 -10.47
C ALA A 273 18.79 2.19 -11.60
N GLU A 274 19.73 1.23 -11.61
CA GLU A 274 19.79 0.14 -12.60
C GLU A 274 18.77 -0.97 -12.34
N ASN A 275 18.45 -1.25 -11.07
CA ASN A 275 17.55 -2.33 -10.63
C ASN A 275 16.26 -1.79 -9.98
N GLY A 276 15.92 -0.53 -10.25
CA GLY A 276 14.84 0.20 -9.56
C GLY A 276 13.47 -0.42 -9.80
N ASP A 277 13.33 -1.20 -10.88
CA ASP A 277 12.11 -1.92 -11.21
C ASP A 277 11.82 -3.09 -10.23
N LEU A 278 12.85 -3.64 -9.56
CA LEU A 278 12.67 -4.67 -8.53
C LEU A 278 12.03 -4.14 -7.25
N VAL A 279 12.15 -2.83 -6.98
CA VAL A 279 11.49 -2.17 -5.84
C VAL A 279 9.97 -2.28 -5.94
N TYR A 280 9.43 -2.35 -7.16
CA TYR A 280 8.00 -2.53 -7.38
C TYR A 280 7.48 -3.88 -6.86
N ILE A 281 8.33 -4.92 -6.72
CA ILE A 281 7.94 -6.19 -6.10
C ILE A 281 7.39 -5.94 -4.69
N ILE A 282 8.10 -5.15 -3.89
CA ILE A 282 7.72 -4.85 -2.50
C ILE A 282 6.40 -4.05 -2.49
N VAL A 283 6.25 -3.13 -3.43
CA VAL A 283 5.01 -2.36 -3.60
C VAL A 283 3.84 -3.23 -4.02
N PHE A 284 4.04 -4.21 -4.89
CA PHE A 284 2.99 -5.16 -5.25
C PHE A 284 2.62 -6.08 -4.08
N ILE A 285 3.59 -6.57 -3.32
CA ILE A 285 3.32 -7.39 -2.13
C ILE A 285 2.52 -6.59 -1.10
N THR A 286 2.85 -5.31 -0.91
CA THR A 286 2.14 -4.44 0.02
C THR A 286 0.75 -4.06 -0.51
N GLY A 287 0.69 -3.46 -1.71
CA GLY A 287 -0.57 -2.98 -2.28
C GLY A 287 -1.57 -4.10 -2.59
N VAL A 288 -1.11 -5.26 -3.08
CA VAL A 288 -1.98 -6.40 -3.40
C VAL A 288 -2.08 -7.38 -2.24
N GLY A 289 -0.96 -7.80 -1.67
CA GLY A 289 -0.93 -8.78 -0.59
C GLY A 289 -1.57 -8.27 0.69
N ASP A 290 -1.06 -7.16 1.25
CA ASP A 290 -1.66 -6.56 2.45
C ASP A 290 -3.04 -5.95 2.15
N GLY A 291 -3.23 -5.36 0.97
CA GLY A 291 -4.54 -4.89 0.49
C GLY A 291 -5.63 -5.98 0.54
N LEU A 292 -5.30 -7.22 0.21
CA LEU A 292 -6.23 -8.36 0.25
C LEU A 292 -6.21 -9.12 1.59
N ALA A 293 -5.16 -8.98 2.40
CA ALA A 293 -5.01 -9.71 3.66
C ALA A 293 -6.15 -9.45 4.65
N GLU A 294 -6.57 -8.20 4.80
CA GLU A 294 -7.67 -7.83 5.70
C GLU A 294 -9.03 -8.35 5.19
N PRO A 295 -9.44 -8.14 3.91
CA PRO A 295 -10.65 -8.74 3.38
C PRO A 295 -10.71 -10.27 3.51
N VAL A 296 -9.61 -10.95 3.14
CA VAL A 296 -9.49 -12.40 3.25
C VAL A 296 -9.57 -12.84 4.71
N GLY A 297 -8.90 -12.11 5.60
CA GLY A 297 -8.91 -12.36 7.02
C GLY A 297 -10.27 -12.18 7.68
N ILE A 298 -11.09 -11.23 7.22
CA ILE A 298 -12.44 -11.06 7.76
C ILE A 298 -13.39 -12.14 7.21
N MET A 299 -13.33 -12.45 5.91
CA MET A 299 -14.27 -13.38 5.27
C MET A 299 -13.96 -14.86 5.54
N TRP A 300 -12.68 -15.23 5.51
CA TRP A 300 -12.24 -16.63 5.63
C TRP A 300 -11.29 -16.88 6.81
N GLY A 301 -10.89 -15.84 7.54
CA GLY A 301 -9.95 -15.97 8.65
C GLY A 301 -10.55 -16.68 9.85
N LYS A 302 -10.29 -17.97 9.98
CA LYS A 302 -10.72 -18.78 11.14
C LYS A 302 -9.64 -18.86 12.20
N HIS A 303 -8.38 -18.73 11.80
CA HIS A 303 -7.25 -18.78 12.70
C HIS A 303 -6.83 -17.36 13.06
N LYS A 304 -7.36 -16.85 14.18
CA LYS A 304 -7.02 -15.53 14.68
C LYS A 304 -5.84 -15.58 15.64
N TYR A 305 -4.93 -14.62 15.52
CA TYR A 305 -3.83 -14.43 16.47
C TYR A 305 -3.79 -12.97 16.92
N LYS A 306 -3.33 -12.74 18.15
CA LYS A 306 -3.12 -11.40 18.68
C LYS A 306 -1.67 -11.00 18.47
N THR A 307 -1.45 -9.79 17.97
CA THR A 307 -0.13 -9.21 17.76
C THR A 307 -0.09 -7.81 18.34
N THR A 308 1.09 -7.37 18.76
CA THR A 308 1.33 -6.00 19.19
C THR A 308 2.08 -5.27 18.08
N ALA A 309 1.61 -4.08 17.77
CA ALA A 309 2.26 -3.17 16.85
C ALA A 309 3.69 -2.84 17.31
N CYS A 310 4.64 -2.73 16.37
CA CYS A 310 5.97 -2.23 16.67
C CYS A 310 5.86 -0.84 17.34
N PHE A 311 6.52 -0.64 18.48
CA PHE A 311 6.45 0.59 19.29
C PHE A 311 5.08 0.94 19.90
N SER A 312 4.13 0.00 19.95
CA SER A 312 2.84 0.20 20.62
C SER A 312 2.50 -0.97 21.53
N THR A 313 1.91 -0.67 22.69
CA THR A 313 1.43 -1.67 23.64
C THR A 313 0.04 -2.20 23.28
N ARG A 314 -0.59 -1.65 22.24
CA ARG A 314 -1.95 -2.03 21.85
C ARG A 314 -1.93 -3.35 21.07
N ALA A 315 -2.76 -4.28 21.53
CA ALA A 315 -2.93 -5.58 20.89
C ALA A 315 -4.01 -5.51 19.81
N TYR A 316 -3.71 -6.05 18.63
CA TYR A 316 -4.61 -6.14 17.49
C TYR A 316 -4.82 -7.61 17.13
N THR A 317 -5.95 -7.91 16.48
CA THR A 317 -6.26 -9.27 16.04
C THR A 317 -6.03 -9.38 14.55
N ARG A 318 -5.17 -10.32 14.14
CA ARG A 318 -4.91 -10.65 12.73
C ARG A 318 -5.28 -12.12 12.48
N SER A 319 -5.15 -12.57 11.23
CA SER A 319 -5.47 -13.94 10.83
C SER A 319 -4.37 -14.57 10.01
N TRP A 320 -4.13 -15.87 10.21
CA TRP A 320 -3.19 -16.63 9.41
C TRP A 320 -3.57 -16.65 7.92
N GLU A 321 -4.87 -16.67 7.61
CA GLU A 321 -5.38 -16.60 6.25
C GLU A 321 -5.04 -15.27 5.56
N GLY A 322 -5.03 -14.16 6.32
CA GLY A 322 -4.62 -12.85 5.83
C GLY A 322 -3.12 -12.81 5.54
N SER A 323 -2.28 -13.21 6.51
CA SER A 323 -0.82 -13.25 6.35
C SER A 323 -0.38 -14.26 5.26
N ALA A 324 -1.15 -15.33 5.04
CA ALA A 324 -0.95 -16.24 3.92
C ALA A 324 -1.17 -15.57 2.55
N CYS A 325 -2.06 -14.58 2.44
CA CYS A 325 -2.25 -13.80 1.23
C CYS A 325 -1.01 -12.95 0.90
N VAL A 326 -0.42 -12.31 1.91
CA VAL A 326 0.85 -11.58 1.80
C VAL A 326 1.99 -12.52 1.38
N PHE A 327 2.09 -13.69 2.04
CA PHE A 327 3.08 -14.71 1.69
C PHE A 327 2.96 -15.16 0.24
N LEU A 328 1.75 -15.48 -0.22
CA LEU A 328 1.51 -15.89 -1.62
C LEU A 328 1.84 -14.77 -2.60
N SER A 329 1.52 -13.52 -2.26
CA SER A 329 1.92 -12.37 -3.08
C SER A 329 3.45 -12.28 -3.18
N GLY A 330 4.16 -12.50 -2.08
CA GLY A 330 5.63 -12.59 -2.05
C GLY A 330 6.22 -13.74 -2.86
N MET A 331 5.45 -14.80 -3.13
CA MET A 331 5.86 -15.90 -4.01
C MET A 331 5.60 -15.57 -5.49
N ILE A 332 4.46 -14.94 -5.78
CA ILE A 332 3.98 -14.70 -7.14
C ILE A 332 4.72 -13.53 -7.80
N PHE A 333 4.90 -12.39 -7.13
CA PHE A 333 5.45 -11.20 -7.78
C PHE A 333 6.92 -11.32 -8.20
N PRO A 334 7.83 -11.89 -7.40
CA PRO A 334 9.18 -12.21 -7.87
C PRO A 334 9.16 -13.19 -9.06
N ALA A 335 8.24 -14.16 -9.07
CA ALA A 335 8.11 -15.11 -10.17
C ALA A 335 7.58 -14.45 -11.45
N LEU A 336 6.67 -13.47 -11.35
CA LEU A 336 6.18 -12.71 -12.51
C LEU A 336 7.23 -11.74 -13.05
N GLN A 337 8.07 -11.18 -12.17
CA GLN A 337 9.15 -10.25 -12.53
C GLN A 337 10.51 -10.93 -12.65
N TYR A 338 10.55 -12.24 -12.87
CA TYR A 338 11.79 -13.02 -12.97
C TYR A 338 12.78 -12.42 -13.98
N ALA A 339 12.28 -11.83 -15.07
CA ALA A 339 13.09 -11.23 -16.13
C ALA A 339 13.83 -9.95 -15.70
N ASN A 340 13.47 -9.36 -14.56
CA ASN A 340 14.13 -8.15 -14.04
C ASN A 340 15.33 -8.47 -13.12
N PHE A 341 15.59 -9.75 -12.84
CA PHE A 341 16.73 -10.18 -12.03
C PHE A 341 17.92 -10.55 -12.93
N ASP A 342 19.15 -10.45 -12.40
CA ASP A 342 20.37 -10.76 -13.16
C ASP A 342 20.55 -12.27 -13.38
N ASN A 343 20.00 -13.10 -12.48
CA ASN A 343 20.09 -14.54 -12.57
C ASN A 343 18.94 -15.25 -11.83
N PHE A 344 18.72 -16.52 -12.19
CA PHE A 344 17.68 -17.35 -11.58
C PHE A 344 17.85 -17.53 -10.07
N THR A 345 19.08 -17.59 -9.57
CA THR A 345 19.35 -17.77 -8.13
C THR A 345 18.82 -16.58 -7.31
N GLN A 346 18.96 -15.35 -7.81
CA GLN A 346 18.37 -14.18 -7.16
C GLN A 346 16.85 -14.27 -7.10
N VAL A 347 16.18 -14.75 -8.17
CA VAL A 347 14.73 -14.98 -8.16
C VAL A 347 14.35 -16.01 -7.10
N LEU A 348 15.07 -17.13 -7.04
CA LEU A 348 14.81 -18.19 -6.08
C LEU A 348 15.02 -17.72 -4.64
N VAL A 349 16.11 -16.99 -4.36
CA VAL A 349 16.37 -16.40 -3.04
C VAL A 349 15.26 -15.40 -2.68
N SER A 350 14.85 -14.57 -3.63
CA SER A 350 13.75 -13.62 -3.45
C SER A 350 12.43 -14.35 -3.10
N MET A 351 12.09 -15.42 -3.82
CA MET A 351 10.92 -16.25 -3.55
C MET A 351 11.02 -17.02 -2.22
N LEU A 352 12.20 -17.23 -1.65
CA LEU A 352 12.33 -17.92 -0.36
C LEU A 352 12.40 -16.95 0.83
N VAL A 353 12.95 -15.75 0.63
CA VAL A 353 13.20 -14.77 1.70
C VAL A 353 12.11 -13.71 1.77
N LEU A 354 11.60 -13.19 0.65
CA LEU A 354 10.59 -12.13 0.67
C LEU A 354 9.25 -12.57 1.28
N PRO A 355 8.67 -13.74 0.94
CA PRO A 355 7.40 -14.16 1.53
C PRO A 355 7.38 -14.20 3.06
N PRO A 356 8.32 -14.88 3.75
CA PRO A 356 8.29 -14.93 5.21
C PRO A 356 8.61 -13.57 5.84
N THR A 357 9.49 -12.77 5.25
CA THR A 357 9.83 -11.44 5.79
C THR A 357 8.67 -10.44 5.64
N MET A 358 7.98 -10.42 4.50
CA MET A 358 6.83 -9.55 4.27
C MET A 358 5.60 -9.98 5.10
N ALA A 359 5.35 -11.29 5.23
CA ALA A 359 4.29 -11.78 6.11
C ALA A 359 4.59 -11.48 7.60
N TYR A 360 5.86 -11.55 8.00
CA TYR A 360 6.28 -11.14 9.34
C TYR A 360 6.12 -9.63 9.54
N ALA A 361 6.53 -8.82 8.56
CA ALA A 361 6.38 -7.37 8.60
C ALA A 361 4.90 -6.96 8.75
N GLU A 362 3.99 -7.56 7.98
CA GLU A 362 2.53 -7.34 8.11
C GLU A 362 2.02 -7.70 9.51
N ALA A 363 2.53 -8.79 10.09
CA ALA A 363 2.12 -9.24 11.42
C ALA A 363 2.59 -8.31 12.55
N ILE A 364 3.72 -7.60 12.40
CA ILE A 364 4.27 -6.68 13.42
C ILE A 364 4.00 -5.21 13.14
N ALA A 365 3.53 -4.88 11.93
CA ALA A 365 3.33 -3.52 11.46
C ALA A 365 2.44 -2.73 12.44
N PRO A 366 2.84 -1.50 12.81
CA PRO A 366 2.01 -0.62 13.62
C PRO A 366 0.65 -0.41 12.98
N HIS A 367 -0.39 -0.24 13.81
CA HIS A 367 -1.74 0.01 13.31
C HIS A 367 -1.72 1.18 12.31
N THR A 368 -2.21 0.92 11.09
CA THR A 368 -2.26 1.83 9.93
C THR A 368 -0.96 2.13 9.18
N MET A 369 0.18 1.59 9.63
CA MET A 369 1.47 1.68 8.92
C MET A 369 1.71 0.39 8.13
N ASP A 370 0.95 0.22 7.05
CA ASP A 370 0.96 -1.00 6.25
C ASP A 370 2.03 -0.99 5.13
N THR A 371 2.54 0.19 4.73
CA THR A 371 3.61 0.40 3.70
C THR A 371 4.88 0.94 4.33
#